data_AF-A0A2V9HAG3-F1
#
_entry.id   AF-A0A2V9HAG3-F1
#
_cell.length_a   1.000
_cell.length_b   1.000
_cell.length_c   1.000
_cell.angle_alpha   90.00
_cell.angle_beta   90.00
_cell.angle_gamma   90.00
#
_symmetry.space_group_name_H-M   'P 1'
#
loop_
_entity.id
_entity.type
_entity.pdbx_description
1 polymer ?
#
loop_
_entity_poly.entity_id
_entity_poly.type
_entity_poly.pdbx_seq_one_letter_code
_entity_poly.pdbx_strand_id
1 'polypeptide(L)'
;MGTTGLQLSTDVSQKMSFAPQFEITNSITAELTRIERARGFLDAAKLSEDWIAGMQKRSLVLEAHYTTHIEGTQLTLEQSERILAGQKVRGARPDDAQELLNYKKAFLLTPPNTTSRCCDSTWLDKGYC
;
A
#
# COMPACT_ATOMS: atom_id res chain seq x y z
N MET A 1 20.67 54.23 22.04
CA MET A 1 20.72 52.98 22.84
C MET A 1 19.30 52.49 22.97
N GLY A 2 18.94 51.40 22.29
CA GLY A 2 17.57 50.91 22.22
C GLY A 2 17.51 49.73 21.27
N THR A 3 17.98 48.57 21.73
CA THR A 3 17.81 47.31 21.02
C THR A 3 16.50 46.69 21.50
N THR A 4 15.46 46.82 20.69
CA THR A 4 14.21 46.07 20.84
C THR A 4 14.49 44.62 20.46
N GLY A 5 14.73 43.78 21.46
CA GLY A 5 14.83 42.34 21.26
C GLY A 5 13.43 41.76 21.01
N LEU A 6 13.15 41.36 19.77
CA LEU A 6 12.00 40.53 19.45
C LEU A 6 12.25 39.14 20.08
N GLN A 7 11.51 38.79 21.13
CA GLN A 7 11.45 37.41 21.61
C GLN A 7 10.61 36.62 20.61
N LEU A 8 11.26 35.78 19.80
CA LEU A 8 10.59 34.68 19.11
C LEU A 8 10.05 33.73 20.19
N SER A 9 8.73 33.76 20.38
CA SER A 9 8.01 32.68 21.04
C SER A 9 8.22 31.41 20.22
N THR A 10 9.05 30.51 20.73
CA THR A 10 9.18 29.14 20.24
C THR A 10 7.90 28.38 20.56
N ASP A 11 6.83 28.69 19.83
CA ASP A 11 5.59 27.92 19.84
C ASP A 11 5.75 26.80 18.80
N VAL A 12 6.76 25.95 19.01
CA VAL A 12 6.80 24.64 18.36
C VAL A 12 5.76 23.81 19.10
N SER A 13 4.52 23.89 18.59
CA SER A 13 3.38 23.08 18.98
C SER A 13 3.84 21.66 19.31
N GLN A 14 3.76 21.30 20.59
CA GLN A 14 4.05 19.96 21.10
C GLN A 14 3.21 18.95 20.30
N LYS A 15 3.88 18.16 19.47
CA LYS A 15 3.27 17.02 18.79
C LYS A 15 2.81 16.03 19.86
N MET A 16 1.51 16.02 20.16
CA MET A 16 0.89 15.00 21.00
C MET A 16 1.26 13.62 20.45
N SER A 17 1.75 12.72 21.31
CA SER A 17 2.10 11.35 20.91
C SER A 17 0.85 10.62 20.44
N PHE A 18 0.86 10.14 19.19
CA PHE A 18 -0.19 9.27 18.65
C PHE A 18 -0.24 7.97 19.45
N ALA A 19 -1.34 7.75 20.19
CA ALA A 19 -1.57 6.56 21.02
C ALA A 19 -2.89 5.89 20.58
N PRO A 20 -2.88 5.08 19.50
CA PRO A 20 -4.08 4.41 19.04
C PRO A 20 -4.57 3.39 20.07
N GLN A 21 -5.88 3.32 20.27
CA GLN A 21 -6.53 2.31 21.12
C GLN A 21 -7.11 1.22 20.22
N PHE A 22 -6.67 -0.02 20.43
CA PHE A 22 -7.14 -1.18 19.69
C PHE A 22 -7.99 -2.08 20.61
N GLU A 23 -9.12 -2.55 20.11
CA GLU A 23 -9.96 -3.53 20.79
C GLU A 23 -10.37 -4.62 19.80
N ILE A 24 -10.15 -5.88 20.18
CA ILE A 24 -10.57 -7.03 19.38
C ILE A 24 -11.99 -7.41 19.79
N THR A 25 -12.93 -7.32 18.85
CA THR A 25 -14.31 -7.74 19.04
C THR A 25 -14.55 -9.13 18.46
N ASN A 26 -15.63 -9.79 18.88
CA ASN A 26 -16.04 -11.07 18.31
C ASN A 26 -16.25 -11.00 16.79
N SER A 27 -16.68 -9.84 16.26
CA SER A 27 -16.83 -9.64 14.81
C SER A 27 -15.48 -9.62 14.11
N ILE A 28 -14.48 -8.93 14.66
CA ILE A 28 -13.12 -8.91 14.11
C ILE A 28 -12.55 -10.32 14.09
N THR A 29 -12.66 -11.08 15.19
CA THR A 29 -12.20 -12.47 15.26
C THR A 29 -12.90 -13.37 14.23
N ALA A 30 -14.21 -13.19 14.03
CA ALA A 30 -14.96 -13.96 13.05
C ALA A 30 -14.51 -13.66 11.61
N GLU A 31 -14.29 -12.39 11.25
CA GLU A 31 -13.81 -12.04 9.91
C GLU A 31 -12.36 -12.49 9.68
N LEU A 32 -11.46 -12.32 10.66
CA LEU A 32 -10.10 -12.85 10.59
C LEU A 32 -10.10 -14.37 10.35
N THR A 33 -10.96 -15.10 11.05
CA THR A 33 -11.10 -16.55 10.87
C THR A 33 -11.57 -16.90 9.44
N ARG A 34 -12.45 -16.10 8.83
CA ARG A 34 -12.90 -16.31 7.44
C ARG A 34 -11.77 -16.03 6.45
N ILE A 35 -11.01 -14.96 6.65
CA ILE A 35 -9.85 -14.60 5.82
C ILE A 35 -8.81 -15.72 5.86
N GLU A 36 -8.45 -16.22 7.04
CA GLU A 36 -7.44 -17.29 7.18
C GLU A 36 -7.91 -18.63 6.59
N ARG A 37 -9.22 -18.93 6.63
CA ARG A 37 -9.76 -20.11 5.93
C ARG A 37 -9.63 -19.98 4.41
N ALA A 38 -9.95 -18.81 3.86
CA ALA A 38 -9.80 -18.58 2.42
C ALA A 38 -8.32 -18.64 2.00
N ARG A 39 -7.42 -18.07 2.80
CA ARG A 39 -5.98 -18.15 2.59
C ARG A 39 -5.47 -19.59 2.60
N GLY A 40 -5.80 -20.36 3.65
CA GLY A 40 -5.39 -21.75 3.76
C GLY A 40 -5.91 -22.63 2.61
N PHE A 41 -7.10 -22.33 2.08
CA PHE A 41 -7.61 -22.99 0.88
C PHE A 41 -6.74 -22.70 -0.36
N LEU A 42 -6.36 -21.43 -0.57
CA LEU A 42 -5.51 -21.03 -1.70
C LEU A 42 -4.10 -21.61 -1.57
N ASP A 43 -3.52 -21.63 -0.37
CA ASP A 43 -2.19 -22.20 -0.11
C ASP A 43 -2.14 -23.71 -0.37
N ALA A 44 -3.23 -24.43 -0.10
CA ALA A 44 -3.35 -25.86 -0.37
C ALA A 44 -3.67 -26.19 -1.84
N ALA A 45 -4.15 -25.21 -2.61
CA ALA A 45 -4.49 -25.42 -4.01
C ALA A 45 -3.23 -25.52 -4.89
N LYS A 46 -3.19 -26.53 -5.77
CA LYS A 46 -2.13 -26.66 -6.78
C LYS A 46 -2.44 -25.80 -7.99
N LEU A 47 -2.09 -24.52 -7.91
CA LEU A 47 -2.24 -23.56 -9.00
C LEU A 47 -0.99 -23.56 -9.88
N SER A 48 -1.14 -23.43 -11.20
CA SER A 48 0.02 -23.35 -12.10
C SER A 48 0.75 -22.02 -11.93
N GLU A 49 2.06 -22.02 -12.18
CA GLU A 49 2.88 -20.81 -12.14
C GLU A 49 2.34 -19.74 -13.10
N ASP A 50 1.91 -20.14 -14.30
CA ASP A 50 1.31 -19.25 -15.30
C ASP A 50 0.03 -18.58 -14.79
N TRP A 51 -0.81 -19.33 -14.07
CA TRP A 51 -2.03 -18.79 -13.47
C TRP A 51 -1.69 -17.76 -12.39
N ILE A 52 -0.72 -18.06 -11.53
CA ILE A 52 -0.26 -17.16 -10.47
C ILE A 52 0.29 -15.87 -11.08
N ALA A 53 1.16 -15.98 -12.08
CA ALA A 53 1.75 -14.84 -12.77
C ALA A 53 0.68 -13.97 -13.46
N GLY A 54 -0.31 -14.60 -14.10
CA GLY A 54 -1.45 -13.92 -14.71
C GLY A 54 -2.29 -13.15 -13.68
N MET A 55 -2.58 -13.78 -12.54
CA MET A 55 -3.32 -13.16 -11.44
C MET A 55 -2.55 -12.01 -10.79
N GLN A 56 -1.25 -12.16 -10.54
CA GLN A 56 -0.39 -11.10 -10.01
C GLN A 56 -0.35 -9.89 -10.96
N LYS A 57 -0.21 -10.12 -12.27
CA LYS A 57 -0.25 -9.05 -13.27
C LYS A 57 -1.61 -8.33 -13.25
N ARG A 58 -2.71 -9.06 -13.14
CA ARG A 58 -4.05 -8.47 -13.08
C ARG A 58 -4.27 -7.69 -11.78
N SER A 59 -3.83 -8.23 -10.64
CA SER A 59 -3.90 -7.58 -9.33
C SER A 59 -3.12 -6.26 -9.36
N LEU A 60 -1.90 -6.23 -9.91
CA LEU A 60 -1.12 -5.00 -10.04
C LEU A 60 -1.87 -3.91 -10.83
N VAL A 61 -2.53 -4.27 -11.94
CA VAL A 61 -3.30 -3.32 -12.75
C VAL A 61 -4.49 -2.77 -11.96
N LEU A 62 -5.24 -3.65 -11.28
CA LEU A 62 -6.42 -3.26 -10.50
C LEU A 62 -6.03 -2.38 -9.31
N GLU A 63 -5.02 -2.77 -8.54
CA GLU A 63 -4.54 -2.01 -7.39
C GLU A 63 -4.03 -0.65 -7.81
N ALA A 64 -3.13 -0.59 -8.80
CA ALA A 64 -2.58 0.66 -9.29
C ALA A 64 -3.67 1.60 -9.80
N HIS A 65 -4.65 1.08 -10.54
CA HIS A 65 -5.76 1.89 -11.02
C HIS A 65 -6.61 2.43 -9.87
N TYR A 66 -7.13 1.57 -8.99
CA TYR A 66 -8.08 2.02 -7.97
C TYR A 66 -7.42 2.89 -6.90
N THR A 67 -6.19 2.59 -6.50
CA THR A 67 -5.49 3.40 -5.50
C THR A 67 -5.23 4.82 -6.02
N THR A 68 -4.73 4.99 -7.24
CA THR A 68 -4.47 6.33 -7.78
C THR A 68 -5.76 7.01 -8.23
N HIS A 69 -6.81 6.25 -8.56
CA HIS A 69 -8.11 6.84 -8.88
C HIS A 69 -8.77 7.46 -7.64
N ILE A 70 -8.63 6.83 -6.48
CA ILE A 70 -9.08 7.39 -5.19
C ILE A 70 -8.36 8.72 -4.88
N GLU A 71 -7.07 8.82 -5.23
CA GLU A 71 -6.26 10.03 -5.05
C GLU A 71 -6.51 11.11 -6.13
N GLY A 72 -7.30 10.80 -7.17
CA GLY A 72 -7.83 11.78 -8.13
C GLY A 72 -7.36 11.63 -9.57
N THR A 73 -6.58 10.61 -9.91
CA THR A 73 -6.23 10.33 -11.32
C THR A 73 -7.47 10.05 -12.17
N GLN A 74 -7.48 10.50 -13.42
CA GLN A 74 -8.62 10.38 -14.34
C GLN A 74 -8.44 9.27 -15.39
N LEU A 75 -7.46 8.38 -15.19
CA LEU A 75 -7.21 7.26 -16.09
C LEU A 75 -8.32 6.22 -15.98
N THR A 76 -8.81 5.73 -17.10
CA THR A 76 -9.65 4.52 -17.09
C THR A 76 -8.81 3.29 -16.74
N LEU A 77 -9.47 2.21 -16.33
CA LEU A 77 -8.79 0.92 -16.10
C LEU A 77 -8.02 0.46 -17.35
N GLU A 78 -8.61 0.62 -18.54
CA GLU A 78 -7.95 0.26 -19.81
C GLU A 78 -6.72 1.13 -20.10
N GLN A 79 -6.83 2.45 -19.88
CA GLN A 79 -5.69 3.35 -20.05
C GLN A 79 -4.56 2.98 -19.06
N SER A 80 -4.92 2.66 -17.82
CA SER A 80 -4.00 2.24 -16.78
C SER A 80 -3.27 0.95 -17.17
N GLU A 81 -4.00 -0.06 -17.64
CA GLU A 81 -3.43 -1.32 -18.13
C GLU A 81 -2.42 -1.11 -19.27
N ARG A 82 -2.78 -0.27 -20.25
CA ARG A 82 -1.92 0.07 -21.39
C ARG A 82 -0.65 0.82 -20.97
N ILE A 83 -0.78 1.80 -20.07
CA ILE A 83 0.37 2.55 -19.53
C ILE A 83 1.31 1.62 -18.75
N LEU A 84 0.76 0.75 -17.89
CA LEU A 84 1.55 -0.22 -17.11
C LEU A 84 2.26 -1.25 -18.00
N ALA A 85 1.70 -1.56 -19.17
CA ALA A 85 2.31 -2.35 -20.22
C ALA A 85 3.34 -1.59 -21.09
N GLY A 86 3.61 -0.32 -20.79
CA GLY A 86 4.58 0.52 -21.50
C GLY A 86 4.07 1.15 -22.79
N GLN A 87 2.76 1.10 -23.04
CA GLN A 87 2.16 1.70 -24.23
C GLN A 87 1.92 3.20 -24.03
N LYS A 88 2.00 3.96 -25.13
CA LYS A 88 1.57 5.36 -25.16
C LYS A 88 0.05 5.44 -25.30
N VAL A 89 -0.59 6.18 -24.40
CA VAL A 89 -2.04 6.40 -24.41
C VAL A 89 -2.32 7.87 -24.72
N ARG A 90 -3.16 8.13 -25.73
CA ARG A 90 -3.59 9.50 -26.07
C ARG A 90 -4.64 9.97 -25.06
N GLY A 91 -4.60 11.25 -24.70
CA GLY A 91 -5.57 11.87 -23.79
C GLY A 91 -5.33 11.57 -22.31
N ALA A 92 -4.34 10.73 -21.97
CA ALA A 92 -3.87 10.59 -20.60
C ALA A 92 -3.08 11.84 -20.19
N ARG A 93 -3.39 12.39 -19.01
CA ARG A 93 -2.60 13.48 -18.43
C ARG A 93 -1.22 12.94 -18.05
N PRO A 94 -0.13 13.67 -18.33
CA PRO A 94 1.21 13.21 -17.97
C PRO A 94 1.38 12.93 -16.48
N ASP A 95 0.79 13.77 -15.63
CA ASP A 95 0.87 13.64 -14.17
C ASP A 95 0.17 12.37 -13.67
N ASP A 96 -1.06 12.10 -14.13
CA ASP A 96 -1.79 10.88 -13.80
C ASP A 96 -1.03 9.61 -14.24
N ALA A 97 -0.43 9.64 -15.43
CA ALA A 97 0.38 8.53 -15.92
C ALA A 97 1.64 8.34 -15.05
N GLN A 98 2.26 9.44 -14.63
CA GLN A 98 3.43 9.41 -13.76
C GLN A 98 3.09 8.87 -12.36
N GLU A 99 1.95 9.25 -11.79
CA GLU A 99 1.47 8.75 -10.51
C GLU A 99 1.22 7.24 -10.53
N LEU A 100 0.54 6.76 -11.58
CA LEU A 100 0.32 5.34 -11.80
C LEU A 100 1.65 4.55 -11.91
N LEU A 101 2.62 5.08 -12.66
CA LEU A 101 3.94 4.47 -12.79
C LEU A 101 4.75 4.52 -11.47
N ASN A 102 4.57 5.57 -10.68
CA ASN A 102 5.16 5.68 -9.35
C ASN A 102 4.59 4.62 -8.40
N TYR A 103 3.27 4.38 -8.42
CA TYR A 103 2.67 3.28 -7.66
C TYR A 103 3.25 1.93 -8.08
N LYS A 104 3.31 1.63 -9.39
CA LYS A 104 3.93 0.38 -9.89
C LYS A 104 5.36 0.22 -9.38
N LYS A 105 6.15 1.30 -9.40
CA LYS A 105 7.53 1.28 -8.90
C LYS A 105 7.56 0.99 -7.39
N ALA A 106 6.71 1.64 -6.60
CA ALA A 106 6.60 1.40 -5.16
C ALA A 106 6.17 -0.04 -4.84
N PHE A 107 5.17 -0.55 -5.55
CA PHE A 107 4.69 -1.93 -5.40
C PHE A 107 5.83 -2.94 -5.62
N LEU A 108 6.60 -2.77 -6.71
CA LEU A 108 7.71 -3.66 -7.06
C LEU A 108 8.97 -3.48 -6.19
N LEU A 109 9.12 -2.37 -5.48
CA LEU A 109 10.21 -2.16 -4.52
C LEU A 109 10.03 -3.02 -3.25
N THR A 110 8.81 -3.48 -2.99
CA THR A 110 8.53 -4.37 -1.87
C THR A 110 9.04 -5.77 -2.25
N PRO A 111 10.07 -6.32 -1.56
CA PRO A 111 10.58 -7.63 -1.92
C PRO A 111 9.47 -8.68 -1.77
N PRO A 112 9.38 -9.71 -2.64
CA PRO A 112 8.33 -10.73 -2.61
C PRO A 112 8.35 -11.60 -1.33
N ASN A 113 9.25 -11.31 -0.39
CA ASN A 113 9.47 -12.05 0.86
C ASN A 113 9.25 -11.18 2.12
N THR A 114 8.37 -10.18 2.08
CA THR A 114 8.03 -9.41 3.29
C THR A 114 7.17 -10.18 4.28
N THR A 115 6.44 -11.22 3.85
CA THR A 115 5.62 -12.05 4.75
C THR A 115 6.46 -12.90 5.72
N SER A 116 7.66 -13.34 5.34
CA SER A 116 8.53 -14.04 6.31
C SER A 116 9.20 -13.10 7.30
N ARG A 117 9.26 -11.78 7.00
CA ARG A 117 9.86 -10.77 7.90
C ARG A 117 8.91 -10.24 8.96
N CYS A 118 7.61 -10.23 8.70
CA CYS A 118 6.63 -9.84 9.72
C CYS A 118 6.53 -10.86 10.87
N CYS A 119 7.02 -12.10 10.67
CA CYS A 119 7.09 -13.14 11.70
C CYS A 119 8.51 -13.70 11.85
N ASP A 120 9.55 -12.95 11.48
CA ASP A 120 10.93 -13.39 11.71
C ASP A 120 11.30 -13.18 13.17
N SER A 121 12.06 -14.11 13.73
CA SER A 121 12.49 -14.15 15.14
C SER A 121 13.09 -12.83 15.65
N THR A 122 13.67 -12.04 14.75
CA THR A 122 14.25 -10.72 15.05
C THR A 122 13.25 -9.62 15.41
N TRP A 123 11.95 -9.76 15.09
CA TRP A 123 10.89 -8.81 15.45
C TRP A 123 10.04 -9.25 16.64
N LEU A 124 9.98 -10.56 16.94
CA LEU A 124 9.39 -11.12 18.16
C LEU A 124 10.13 -10.62 19.42
N ASP A 125 11.46 -10.60 19.38
CA ASP A 125 12.29 -10.12 20.51
C ASP A 125 12.14 -8.61 20.79
N LYS A 126 11.51 -7.86 19.87
CA LYS A 126 11.30 -6.42 19.99
C LYS A 126 9.84 -6.02 20.30
N GLY A 127 8.93 -6.98 20.45
CA GLY A 127 7.56 -6.73 20.94
C GLY A 127 6.67 -5.93 19.99
N TYR A 128 6.92 -6.00 18.68
CA TYR A 128 6.09 -5.36 17.65
C TYR A 128 5.05 -6.31 17.02
N CYS A 129 4.96 -7.54 17.52
CA CYS A 129 3.84 -8.47 17.36
C CYS A 129 3.46 -9.03 18.74
#